data_AF-A0A497SFD0-F1
#
_entry.id   AF-A0A497SFD0-F1
#
_cell.length_a   1.000
_cell.length_b   1.000
_cell.length_c   1.000
_cell.angle_alpha   90.00
_cell.angle_beta   90.00
_cell.angle_gamma   90.00
#
_symmetry.space_group_name_H-M   'P 1'
#
loop_
_entity.id
_entity.type
_entity.pdbx_description
1 polymer ?
#
loop_
_entity_poly.entity_id
_entity_poly.type
_entity_poly.pdbx_seq_one_letter_code
_entity_poly.pdbx_strand_id
1 'polypeptide(L)'
;MSILWNENRGLLEMRVNTYIVFLFLLIFVIGLIVGIGFNRNKNIKKNIEIEKKMEKRVRESVIAGSWYPGSRDELKGMLNGFLNNVKKEDIEGLRALISPHAGYMYSGQVAAYGYKQIEGKYFKKVIIMGPSHHYPFYGVSIPNYTHYRTPLGDVPISEDAKEMIGESDLIKSIEEAHSKEHSVEIEIPFLQMTLSNFTIIPMVFGHLNSEDIKRVADVILRHFERNTLIVVSTDLSHYHPYSDAVRMDKNCIDAIISLDIRDAYNGEMCGKYPVLTLMEIAKRINLSAKLLRYANSGDVIGDKSGGVVGYASIVFYENNTDNGVIGKEQQRYLLKIARNAIKTYLDNGKVLDVEPKYDELNVRKGTFVTLEKHGELRGCIGNILPDKPIYLSVRDNAINAAFRDPRFKPLESDELDDIEIEISILSLPELIKADTPEDYLRKIERDRDGIIIKYMGKSATYLPQVWEKIPDKERFLESLCYKAWLPGDCWKKKGVEIYRYRVQAFKESEL
;
A
#
# COMPACT_ATOMS: atom_id res chain seq x y z
N MET A 1 73.59 -22.67 60.32
CA MET A 1 72.97 -21.80 59.28
C MET A 1 73.02 -22.49 57.91
N SER A 2 72.48 -23.71 57.76
CA SER A 2 72.47 -24.41 56.45
C SER A 2 71.32 -25.41 56.25
N ILE A 3 70.29 -25.41 57.11
CA ILE A 3 69.16 -26.36 56.99
C ILE A 3 67.84 -25.66 56.60
N LEU A 4 67.74 -24.33 56.71
CA LEU A 4 66.53 -23.58 56.37
C LEU A 4 66.45 -23.07 54.91
N TRP A 5 67.39 -23.46 54.04
CA TRP A 5 67.41 -23.00 52.63
C TRP A 5 66.98 -24.06 51.61
N ASN A 6 66.78 -25.32 52.01
CA ASN A 6 66.46 -26.40 51.07
C ASN A 6 64.97 -26.79 51.01
N GLU A 7 64.16 -26.49 52.03
CA GLU A 7 62.74 -26.84 52.03
C GLU A 7 61.85 -25.87 51.22
N ASN A 8 62.26 -24.60 51.07
CA ASN A 8 61.49 -23.61 50.33
C ASN A 8 61.63 -23.68 48.80
N ARG A 9 62.65 -24.38 48.26
CA ARG A 9 62.77 -24.60 46.80
C ARG A 9 61.84 -25.69 46.29
N GLY A 10 61.69 -26.79 47.04
CA GLY A 10 60.82 -27.91 46.63
C GLY A 10 59.33 -27.54 46.57
N LEU A 11 58.86 -26.72 47.51
CA LEU A 11 57.48 -26.22 47.52
C LEU A 11 57.19 -25.18 46.42
N LEU A 12 58.20 -24.40 46.01
CA LEU A 12 58.06 -23.45 44.91
C LEU A 12 58.08 -24.16 43.54
N GLU A 13 58.98 -25.13 43.34
CA GLU A 13 59.05 -25.91 42.10
C GLU A 13 57.81 -26.78 41.88
N MET A 14 57.25 -27.42 42.93
CA MET A 14 55.99 -28.15 42.83
C MET A 14 54.80 -27.26 42.45
N ARG A 15 54.71 -26.05 43.03
CA ARG A 15 53.64 -25.10 42.69
C ARG A 15 53.75 -24.61 41.25
N VAL A 16 54.96 -24.26 40.79
CA VAL A 16 55.19 -23.80 39.41
C VAL A 16 54.86 -24.89 38.39
N ASN A 17 55.26 -26.16 38.63
CA ASN A 17 54.89 -27.26 37.74
C ASN A 17 53.37 -27.51 37.70
N THR A 18 52.67 -27.36 38.83
CA THR A 18 51.21 -27.51 38.87
C THR A 18 50.50 -26.41 38.06
N TYR A 19 50.97 -25.15 38.15
CA TYR A 19 50.42 -24.05 37.33
C TYR A 19 50.72 -24.22 35.84
N ILE A 20 51.90 -24.71 35.48
CA ILE A 20 52.26 -24.98 34.08
C ILE A 20 51.36 -26.07 33.51
N VAL A 21 51.14 -27.17 34.23
CA VAL A 21 50.25 -28.26 33.79
C VAL A 21 48.80 -27.77 33.63
N PHE A 22 48.30 -26.94 34.56
CA PHE A 22 46.98 -26.32 34.44
C PHE A 22 46.87 -25.37 33.24
N LEU A 23 47.92 -24.58 32.96
CA LEU A 23 47.95 -23.68 31.82
C LEU A 23 47.93 -24.45 30.50
N PHE A 24 48.68 -25.54 30.39
CA PHE A 24 48.66 -26.41 29.20
C PHE A 24 47.30 -27.09 29.01
N LEU A 25 46.67 -27.58 30.08
CA LEU A 25 45.31 -28.13 30.03
C LEU A 25 44.28 -27.07 29.59
N LEU A 26 44.39 -25.84 30.10
CA LEU A 26 43.51 -24.74 29.73
C LEU A 26 43.67 -24.35 28.25
N ILE A 27 44.90 -24.26 27.75
CA ILE A 27 45.18 -23.96 26.34
C ILE A 27 44.67 -25.10 25.45
N PHE A 28 44.81 -26.35 25.86
CA PHE A 28 44.30 -27.51 25.12
C PHE A 28 42.76 -27.52 25.05
N VAL A 29 42.08 -27.21 26.15
CA VAL A 29 40.62 -27.10 26.21
C VAL A 29 40.12 -25.91 25.37
N ILE A 30 40.79 -24.75 25.44
CA ILE A 30 40.47 -23.60 24.58
C ILE A 30 40.69 -23.96 23.10
N GLY A 31 41.78 -24.67 22.77
CA GLY A 31 42.06 -25.15 21.43
C GLY A 31 40.98 -26.12 20.91
N LEU A 32 40.48 -27.02 21.76
CA LEU A 32 39.36 -27.91 21.44
C LEU A 32 38.04 -27.15 21.25
N ILE A 33 37.73 -26.18 22.11
CA ILE A 33 36.52 -25.36 22.01
C ILE A 33 36.55 -24.49 20.74
N VAL A 34 37.70 -23.87 20.44
CA VAL A 34 37.89 -23.08 19.21
C VAL A 34 37.86 -23.98 17.98
N GLY A 35 38.48 -25.16 18.02
CA GLY A 35 38.46 -26.13 16.93
C GLY A 35 37.05 -26.67 16.63
N ILE A 36 36.28 -27.01 17.67
CA ILE A 36 34.87 -27.40 17.56
C ILE A 36 34.05 -26.23 17.03
N GLY A 37 34.27 -25.01 17.53
CA GLY A 37 33.61 -23.79 17.07
C GLY A 37 33.87 -23.50 15.58
N PHE A 38 35.11 -23.62 15.11
CA PHE A 38 35.48 -23.44 13.70
C PHE A 38 34.89 -24.53 12.79
N ASN A 39 34.87 -25.79 13.23
CA ASN A 39 34.32 -26.90 12.44
C ASN A 39 32.78 -26.83 12.37
N ARG A 40 32.13 -26.39 13.46
CA ARG A 40 30.69 -26.09 13.49
C ARG A 40 30.36 -24.91 12.58
N ASN A 41 31.17 -23.85 12.56
CA ASN A 41 30.97 -22.69 11.69
C ASN A 41 31.17 -23.00 10.20
N LYS A 42 32.13 -23.89 9.85
CA LYS A 42 32.31 -24.38 8.47
C LYS A 42 31.13 -25.25 8.01
N ASN A 43 30.65 -26.15 8.85
CA ASN A 43 29.48 -26.98 8.52
C ASN A 43 28.18 -26.18 8.49
N ILE A 44 28.02 -25.16 9.34
CA ILE A 44 26.89 -24.22 9.29
C ILE A 44 26.96 -23.38 8.02
N LYS A 45 28.13 -22.81 7.65
CA LYS A 45 28.28 -22.08 6.38
C LYS A 45 28.02 -22.97 5.17
N LYS A 46 28.51 -24.22 5.16
CA LYS A 46 28.26 -25.19 4.08
C LYS A 46 26.78 -25.60 4.02
N ASN A 47 26.11 -25.77 5.16
CA ASN A 47 24.67 -26.06 5.19
C ASN A 47 23.82 -24.84 4.80
N ILE A 48 24.23 -23.62 5.13
CA ILE A 48 23.58 -22.37 4.68
C ILE A 48 23.80 -22.14 3.17
N GLU A 49 24.96 -22.52 2.62
CA GLU A 49 25.22 -22.51 1.17
C GLU A 49 24.42 -23.58 0.43
N ILE A 50 24.18 -24.73 1.07
CA ILE A 50 23.38 -25.83 0.52
C ILE A 50 21.87 -25.55 0.65
N GLU A 51 21.42 -24.76 1.65
CA GLU A 51 20.00 -24.42 1.85
C GLU A 51 19.47 -23.25 1.00
N LYS A 52 20.25 -22.62 0.11
CA LYS A 52 19.72 -21.52 -0.74
C LYS A 52 20.20 -21.49 -2.19
N LYS A 53 20.23 -22.65 -2.85
CA LYS A 53 20.04 -22.70 -4.30
C LYS A 53 18.81 -23.53 -4.60
N MET A 54 17.63 -22.96 -4.35
CA MET A 54 16.40 -23.53 -4.90
C MET A 54 16.61 -23.73 -6.40
N GLU A 55 16.43 -24.96 -6.86
CA GLU A 55 16.49 -25.27 -8.27
C GLU A 55 15.47 -24.40 -9.02
N LYS A 56 15.94 -23.67 -10.03
CA LYS A 56 15.12 -22.73 -10.79
C LYS A 56 14.14 -23.53 -11.64
N ARG A 57 12.92 -23.70 -11.14
CA ARG A 57 11.78 -24.30 -11.87
C ARG A 57 11.01 -23.18 -12.57
N VAL A 58 11.00 -23.20 -13.89
CA VAL A 58 10.38 -22.13 -14.70
C VAL A 58 9.14 -22.68 -15.37
N ARG A 59 8.02 -21.96 -15.27
CA ARG A 59 6.87 -22.21 -16.11
C ARG A 59 7.11 -21.59 -17.47
N GLU A 60 7.26 -22.43 -18.49
CA GLU A 60 7.33 -21.99 -19.88
C GLU A 60 6.01 -21.38 -20.33
N SER A 61 6.09 -20.44 -21.27
CA SER A 61 4.90 -19.87 -21.89
C SER A 61 4.17 -20.93 -22.71
N VAL A 62 2.85 -21.01 -22.55
CA VAL A 62 1.98 -21.89 -23.35
C VAL A 62 1.18 -21.14 -24.43
N ILE A 63 1.31 -19.81 -24.46
CA ILE A 63 0.54 -18.93 -25.34
C ILE A 63 1.39 -17.98 -26.20
N ALA A 64 2.70 -17.93 -25.99
CA ALA A 64 3.63 -17.19 -26.85
C ALA A 64 3.59 -17.74 -28.28
N GLY A 65 3.51 -16.83 -29.26
CA GLY A 65 3.38 -17.15 -30.68
C GLY A 65 1.94 -17.43 -31.15
N SER A 66 0.96 -17.43 -30.25
CA SER A 66 -0.46 -17.62 -30.61
C SER A 66 -1.38 -16.53 -30.04
N TRP A 67 -1.34 -16.26 -28.73
CA TRP A 67 -2.17 -15.21 -28.12
C TRP A 67 -1.46 -13.85 -28.11
N TYR A 68 -0.14 -13.87 -28.10
CA TYR A 68 0.73 -12.71 -28.28
C TYR A 68 2.01 -13.13 -29.04
N PRO A 69 2.78 -12.19 -29.64
CA PRO A 69 3.97 -12.54 -30.42
C PRO A 69 5.01 -13.35 -29.64
N GLY A 70 5.58 -14.38 -30.28
CA GLY A 70 6.59 -15.23 -29.65
C GLY A 70 7.99 -14.61 -29.59
N SER A 71 8.26 -13.59 -30.40
CA SER A 71 9.54 -12.89 -30.41
C SER A 71 9.54 -11.70 -29.44
N ARG A 72 10.68 -11.44 -28.79
CA ARG A 72 10.85 -10.34 -27.84
C ARG A 72 10.54 -8.98 -28.46
N ASP A 73 11.09 -8.72 -29.64
CA ASP A 73 11.01 -7.40 -30.27
C ASP A 73 9.61 -7.11 -30.81
N GLU A 74 8.92 -8.09 -31.41
CA GLU A 74 7.53 -7.91 -31.85
C GLU A 74 6.59 -7.71 -30.67
N LEU A 75 6.74 -8.51 -29.59
CA LEU A 75 5.92 -8.38 -28.39
C LEU A 75 6.12 -7.01 -27.75
N LYS A 76 7.38 -6.58 -27.59
CA LYS A 76 7.71 -5.27 -27.04
C LYS A 76 7.18 -4.13 -27.91
N GLY A 77 7.30 -4.24 -29.23
CA GLY A 77 6.77 -3.27 -30.19
C GLY A 77 5.25 -3.14 -30.10
N MET A 78 4.54 -4.27 -30.08
CA MET A 78 3.08 -4.32 -29.94
C MET A 78 2.62 -3.68 -28.63
N LEU A 79 3.21 -4.05 -27.50
CA LEU A 79 2.86 -3.52 -26.18
C LEU A 79 3.13 -2.01 -26.07
N ASN A 80 4.28 -1.54 -26.58
CA ASN A 80 4.57 -0.11 -26.66
C ASN A 80 3.54 0.65 -27.50
N GLY A 81 3.11 0.07 -28.62
CA GLY A 81 2.04 0.64 -29.45
C GLY A 81 0.76 0.85 -28.65
N PHE A 82 0.31 -0.17 -27.91
CA PHE A 82 -0.88 -0.06 -27.08
C PHE A 82 -0.73 0.96 -25.94
N LEU A 83 0.40 0.93 -25.22
CA LEU A 83 0.65 1.83 -24.08
C LEU A 83 0.79 3.31 -24.51
N ASN A 84 1.37 3.57 -25.68
CA ASN A 84 1.53 4.94 -26.21
C ASN A 84 0.20 5.55 -26.69
N ASN A 85 -0.78 4.73 -27.03
CA ASN A 85 -2.13 5.18 -27.39
C ASN A 85 -3.00 5.58 -26.19
N VAL A 86 -2.50 5.37 -24.96
CA VAL A 86 -3.22 5.65 -23.72
C VAL A 86 -2.60 6.84 -23.01
N LYS A 87 -3.44 7.80 -22.62
CA LYS A 87 -3.04 8.89 -21.73
C LYS A 87 -3.06 8.40 -20.29
N LYS A 88 -2.03 8.78 -19.53
CA LYS A 88 -1.99 8.53 -18.10
C LYS A 88 -2.98 9.44 -17.39
N GLU A 89 -3.79 8.85 -16.54
CA GLU A 89 -4.65 9.51 -15.57
C GLU A 89 -3.92 9.53 -14.23
N ASP A 90 -3.90 10.68 -13.54
CA ASP A 90 -3.21 10.84 -12.26
C ASP A 90 -4.04 10.22 -11.12
N ILE A 91 -4.18 8.89 -11.16
CA ILE A 91 -4.96 8.11 -10.20
C ILE A 91 -4.09 7.78 -9.00
N GLU A 92 -4.17 8.59 -7.96
CA GLU A 92 -3.51 8.33 -6.69
C GLU A 92 -4.08 7.10 -5.98
N GLY A 93 -3.25 6.46 -5.15
CA GLY A 93 -3.72 5.34 -4.33
C GLY A 93 -4.17 4.11 -5.11
N LEU A 94 -3.78 3.91 -6.37
CA LEU A 94 -4.10 2.70 -7.13
C LEU A 94 -3.56 1.44 -6.41
N ARG A 95 -4.46 0.48 -6.16
CA ARG A 95 -4.19 -0.76 -5.42
C ARG A 95 -4.52 -2.03 -6.20
N ALA A 96 -5.43 -1.95 -7.17
CA ALA A 96 -5.74 -3.09 -8.05
C ALA A 96 -6.20 -2.66 -9.43
N LEU A 97 -6.23 -3.60 -10.38
CA LEU A 97 -6.88 -3.44 -11.67
C LEU A 97 -7.56 -4.74 -12.13
N ILE A 98 -8.61 -4.60 -12.91
CA ILE A 98 -9.21 -5.66 -13.72
C ILE A 98 -8.76 -5.44 -15.17
N SER A 99 -8.33 -6.53 -15.82
CA SER A 99 -7.79 -6.55 -17.18
C SER A 99 -8.37 -7.75 -17.96
N PRO A 100 -8.60 -7.61 -19.29
CA PRO A 100 -9.04 -8.71 -20.14
C PRO A 100 -7.91 -9.67 -20.50
N HIS A 101 -8.26 -10.91 -20.84
CA HIS A 101 -7.31 -11.98 -21.19
C HIS A 101 -7.49 -12.66 -22.54
N ALA A 102 -8.33 -12.12 -23.43
CA ALA A 102 -8.27 -12.52 -24.82
C ALA A 102 -6.88 -12.26 -25.44
N GLY A 103 -6.61 -12.83 -26.62
CA GLY A 103 -5.37 -12.57 -27.35
C GLY A 103 -5.16 -11.07 -27.59
N TYR A 104 -3.90 -10.62 -27.57
CA TYR A 104 -3.56 -9.19 -27.59
C TYR A 104 -4.07 -8.44 -28.83
N MET A 105 -4.25 -9.13 -29.95
CA MET A 105 -4.86 -8.57 -31.15
C MET A 105 -6.31 -8.08 -30.92
N TYR A 106 -7.01 -8.64 -29.92
CA TYR A 106 -8.38 -8.28 -29.59
C TYR A 106 -8.47 -7.38 -28.35
N SER A 107 -7.82 -7.77 -27.25
CA SER A 107 -8.02 -7.09 -25.96
C SER A 107 -6.85 -6.21 -25.52
N GLY A 108 -5.69 -6.31 -26.18
CA GLY A 108 -4.44 -5.67 -25.72
C GLY A 108 -4.55 -4.15 -25.59
N GLN A 109 -5.25 -3.49 -26.52
CA GLN A 109 -5.47 -2.04 -26.44
C GLN A 109 -6.37 -1.65 -25.26
N VAL A 110 -7.33 -2.49 -24.86
CA VAL A 110 -8.19 -2.26 -23.68
C VAL A 110 -7.39 -2.50 -22.40
N ALA A 111 -6.63 -3.60 -22.31
CA ALA A 111 -5.74 -3.89 -21.18
C ALA A 111 -4.76 -2.74 -20.92
N ALA A 112 -4.19 -2.15 -21.98
CA ALA A 112 -3.26 -1.04 -21.87
C ALA A 112 -3.82 0.19 -21.13
N TYR A 113 -5.14 0.40 -21.11
CA TYR A 113 -5.74 1.49 -20.34
C TYR A 113 -5.42 1.38 -18.85
N GLY A 114 -5.48 0.19 -18.26
CA GLY A 114 -5.14 -0.07 -16.86
C GLY A 114 -3.65 -0.07 -16.61
N TYR A 115 -2.89 -0.78 -17.45
CA TYR A 115 -1.45 -0.89 -17.29
C TYR A 115 -0.70 0.43 -17.44
N LYS A 116 -1.16 1.33 -18.31
CA LYS A 116 -0.58 2.67 -18.43
C LYS A 116 -0.65 3.45 -17.12
N GLN A 117 -1.64 3.19 -16.26
CA GLN A 117 -1.81 3.91 -15.00
C GLN A 117 -0.79 3.49 -13.93
N ILE A 118 -0.23 2.29 -14.04
CA ILE A 118 0.81 1.80 -13.11
C ILE A 118 2.23 2.07 -13.62
N GLU A 119 2.39 2.56 -14.85
CA GLU A 119 3.70 2.91 -15.42
C GLU A 119 4.43 3.93 -14.52
N GLY A 120 5.64 3.60 -14.09
CA GLY A 120 6.45 4.43 -13.20
C GLY A 120 6.02 4.43 -11.74
N LYS A 121 4.99 3.65 -11.36
CA LYS A 121 4.67 3.39 -9.94
C LYS A 121 5.54 2.26 -9.40
N TYR A 122 5.72 2.25 -8.08
CA TYR A 122 6.48 1.19 -7.40
C TYR A 122 5.55 0.16 -6.76
N PHE A 123 5.56 -1.05 -7.32
CA PHE A 123 4.98 -2.24 -6.72
C PHE A 123 6.05 -3.31 -6.62
N LYS A 124 6.31 -3.78 -5.40
CA LYS A 124 7.29 -4.84 -5.15
C LYS A 124 6.73 -6.21 -5.54
N LYS A 125 5.42 -6.36 -5.41
CA LYS A 125 4.72 -7.64 -5.52
C LYS A 125 3.41 -7.46 -6.26
N VAL A 126 3.07 -8.40 -7.13
CA VAL A 126 1.82 -8.39 -7.90
C VAL A 126 1.09 -9.70 -7.71
N ILE A 127 -0.10 -9.68 -7.13
CA ILE A 127 -0.99 -10.85 -7.05
C ILE A 127 -1.81 -10.87 -8.32
N ILE A 128 -1.67 -11.91 -9.14
CA ILE A 128 -2.40 -12.06 -10.41
C ILE A 128 -3.45 -13.15 -10.21
N MET A 129 -4.72 -12.80 -10.37
CA MET A 129 -5.86 -13.67 -10.11
C MET A 129 -6.61 -13.93 -11.42
N GLY A 130 -6.54 -15.15 -11.93
CA GLY A 130 -7.24 -15.55 -13.16
C GLY A 130 -8.14 -16.77 -12.95
N PRO A 131 -9.18 -16.98 -13.77
CA PRO A 131 -9.99 -18.20 -13.73
C PRO A 131 -9.25 -19.41 -14.29
N SER A 132 -9.71 -20.61 -13.92
CA SER A 132 -9.35 -21.86 -14.60
C SER A 132 -10.30 -22.14 -15.77
N HIS A 133 -9.74 -22.26 -16.98
CA HIS A 133 -10.48 -22.61 -18.20
C HIS A 133 -10.37 -24.10 -18.54
N HIS A 134 -9.25 -24.74 -18.17
CA HIS A 134 -8.91 -26.08 -18.65
C HIS A 134 -9.09 -27.17 -17.61
N TYR A 135 -9.05 -26.84 -16.32
CA TYR A 135 -9.12 -27.82 -15.24
C TYR A 135 -10.12 -27.39 -14.17
N PRO A 136 -11.31 -28.00 -14.09
CA PRO A 136 -12.28 -27.66 -13.06
C PRO A 136 -11.82 -28.17 -11.69
N PHE A 137 -11.82 -27.31 -10.68
CA PHE A 137 -11.56 -27.68 -9.28
C PHE A 137 -12.28 -26.72 -8.34
N TYR A 138 -12.30 -27.05 -7.05
CA TYR A 138 -12.83 -26.19 -5.99
C TYR A 138 -11.68 -25.54 -5.22
N GLY A 139 -11.75 -24.23 -4.98
CA GLY A 139 -10.69 -23.48 -4.31
C GLY A 139 -9.84 -22.63 -5.25
N VAL A 140 -8.63 -22.30 -4.80
CA VAL A 140 -7.63 -21.50 -5.52
C VAL A 140 -6.33 -22.27 -5.60
N SER A 141 -5.66 -22.20 -6.75
CA SER A 141 -4.36 -22.81 -6.94
C SER A 141 -3.23 -21.80 -7.14
N ILE A 142 -2.15 -22.00 -6.40
CA ILE A 142 -0.85 -21.33 -6.59
C ILE A 142 0.14 -22.38 -7.10
N PRO A 143 0.92 -22.12 -8.18
CA PRO A 143 1.77 -23.14 -8.76
C PRO A 143 3.07 -23.35 -7.96
N ASN A 144 3.66 -24.53 -8.10
CA ASN A 144 4.96 -24.86 -7.51
C ASN A 144 6.15 -24.52 -8.43
N TYR A 145 6.11 -23.35 -9.07
CA TYR A 145 7.22 -22.82 -9.87
C TYR A 145 8.02 -21.78 -9.08
N THR A 146 9.18 -21.40 -9.62
CA THR A 146 9.98 -20.27 -9.11
C THR A 146 9.88 -19.04 -9.99
N HIS A 147 9.58 -19.21 -11.28
CA HIS A 147 9.49 -18.12 -12.25
C HIS A 147 8.44 -18.45 -13.32
N TYR A 148 7.87 -17.41 -13.92
CA TYR A 148 7.16 -17.49 -15.21
C TYR A 148 8.05 -16.93 -16.31
N ARG A 149 8.12 -17.62 -17.46
CA ARG A 149 8.84 -17.14 -18.64
C ARG A 149 7.88 -16.55 -19.65
N THR A 150 8.23 -15.38 -20.17
CA THR A 150 7.65 -14.78 -21.37
C THR A 150 8.77 -14.47 -22.36
N PRO A 151 8.48 -14.06 -23.61
CA PRO A 151 9.51 -13.55 -24.53
C PRO A 151 10.26 -12.31 -24.00
N LEU A 152 9.70 -11.58 -23.04
CA LEU A 152 10.36 -10.44 -22.39
C LEU A 152 11.30 -10.84 -21.25
N GLY A 153 11.34 -12.13 -20.90
CA GLY A 153 12.22 -12.69 -19.87
C GLY A 153 11.46 -13.31 -18.71
N ASP A 154 12.21 -13.70 -17.69
CA ASP A 154 11.65 -14.41 -16.52
C ASP A 154 11.16 -13.42 -15.45
N VAL A 155 10.02 -13.73 -14.85
CA VAL A 155 9.49 -13.01 -13.68
C VAL A 155 9.48 -13.95 -12.47
N PRO A 156 10.13 -13.59 -11.35
CA PRO A 156 10.18 -14.43 -10.16
C PRO A 156 8.83 -14.50 -9.44
N ILE A 157 8.49 -15.67 -8.92
CA ILE A 157 7.35 -15.87 -8.01
C ILE A 157 7.80 -15.51 -6.58
N SER A 158 6.95 -14.77 -5.85
CA SER A 158 7.23 -14.35 -4.47
C SER A 158 7.29 -15.55 -3.52
N GLU A 159 8.11 -15.47 -2.47
CA GLU A 159 8.14 -16.50 -1.42
C GLU A 159 6.80 -16.61 -0.66
N ASP A 160 6.10 -15.49 -0.51
CA ASP A 160 4.72 -15.39 0.02
C ASP A 160 3.76 -16.35 -0.70
N ALA A 161 4.01 -16.68 -1.97
CA ALA A 161 3.19 -17.63 -2.71
C ALA A 161 3.20 -19.02 -2.06
N LYS A 162 4.34 -19.43 -1.49
CA LYS A 162 4.45 -20.69 -0.75
C LYS A 162 3.81 -20.59 0.64
N GLU A 163 3.93 -19.43 1.28
CA GLU A 163 3.34 -19.19 2.60
C GLU A 163 1.81 -19.23 2.53
N MET A 164 1.22 -18.66 1.47
CA MET A 164 -0.23 -18.70 1.22
C MET A 164 -0.77 -20.12 0.98
N ILE A 165 0.05 -21.05 0.49
CA ILE A 165 -0.37 -22.45 0.29
C ILE A 165 -0.55 -23.11 1.66
N GLY A 166 -1.77 -23.58 1.95
CA GLY A 166 -2.10 -24.22 3.21
C GLY A 166 -2.51 -23.27 4.35
N GLU A 167 -2.41 -21.96 4.17
CA GLU A 167 -3.02 -20.98 5.08
C GLU A 167 -4.55 -21.07 5.16
N SER A 168 -5.14 -21.68 4.13
CA SER A 168 -6.53 -22.15 4.09
C SER A 168 -6.55 -23.47 3.33
N ASP A 169 -7.49 -24.34 3.71
CA ASP A 169 -7.89 -25.55 2.97
C ASP A 169 -8.39 -25.28 1.54
N LEU A 170 -8.64 -24.01 1.19
CA LEU A 170 -9.03 -23.58 -0.15
C LEU A 170 -7.84 -23.27 -1.06
N ILE A 171 -6.63 -23.01 -0.52
CA ILE A 171 -5.47 -22.58 -1.32
C ILE A 171 -4.44 -23.70 -1.39
N LYS A 172 -4.26 -24.27 -2.58
CA LYS A 172 -3.44 -25.47 -2.83
C LYS A 172 -2.52 -25.32 -4.04
N SER A 173 -1.58 -26.24 -4.23
CA SER A 173 -0.86 -26.38 -5.50
C SER A 173 -1.46 -27.53 -6.31
N ILE A 174 -2.02 -27.22 -7.48
CA ILE A 174 -2.66 -28.16 -8.41
C ILE A 174 -2.04 -27.93 -9.78
N GLU A 175 -1.12 -28.81 -10.21
CA GLU A 175 -0.30 -28.59 -11.40
C GLU A 175 -1.16 -28.47 -12.68
N GLU A 176 -2.21 -29.27 -12.78
CA GLU A 176 -3.12 -29.32 -13.93
C GLU A 176 -3.83 -27.98 -14.15
N ALA A 177 -4.09 -27.23 -13.07
CA ALA A 177 -4.70 -25.90 -13.13
C ALA A 177 -3.79 -24.84 -13.76
N HIS A 178 -2.48 -25.09 -13.86
CA HIS A 178 -1.51 -24.14 -14.43
C HIS A 178 -0.96 -24.59 -15.77
N SER A 179 -0.90 -25.90 -16.02
CA SER A 179 -0.18 -26.50 -17.17
C SER A 179 -0.61 -26.00 -18.54
N LYS A 180 -1.88 -25.60 -18.71
CA LYS A 180 -2.46 -25.07 -19.96
C LYS A 180 -3.13 -23.71 -19.80
N GLU A 181 -3.16 -23.19 -18.57
CA GLU A 181 -3.91 -21.97 -18.26
C GLU A 181 -3.23 -20.73 -18.85
N HIS A 182 -4.03 -19.79 -19.35
CA HIS A 182 -3.55 -18.58 -20.01
C HIS A 182 -3.91 -17.31 -19.24
N SER A 183 -4.98 -17.33 -18.44
CA SER A 183 -5.56 -16.15 -17.80
C SER A 183 -4.58 -15.39 -16.90
N VAL A 184 -3.64 -16.08 -16.25
CA VAL A 184 -2.60 -15.44 -15.45
C VAL A 184 -1.43 -14.96 -16.31
N GLU A 185 -1.03 -15.75 -17.30
CA GLU A 185 0.18 -15.48 -18.10
C GLU A 185 0.02 -14.26 -19.00
N ILE A 186 -1.16 -14.08 -19.58
CA ILE A 186 -1.51 -12.99 -20.50
C ILE A 186 -1.31 -11.59 -19.89
N GLU A 187 -1.36 -11.49 -18.56
CA GLU A 187 -1.19 -10.24 -17.81
C GLU A 187 0.29 -9.87 -17.59
N ILE A 188 1.19 -10.85 -17.69
CA ILE A 188 2.61 -10.71 -17.29
C ILE A 188 3.42 -9.80 -18.24
N PRO A 189 3.30 -9.91 -19.58
CA PRO A 189 4.08 -9.03 -20.47
C PRO A 189 3.79 -7.54 -20.25
N PHE A 190 2.53 -7.16 -20.01
CA PHE A 190 2.19 -5.78 -19.67
C PHE A 190 2.84 -5.31 -18.36
N LEU A 191 2.89 -6.17 -17.33
CA LEU A 191 3.60 -5.88 -16.07
C LEU A 191 5.10 -5.69 -16.32
N GLN A 192 5.73 -6.53 -17.15
CA GLN A 192 7.15 -6.39 -17.51
C GLN A 192 7.47 -5.10 -18.28
N MET A 193 6.48 -4.55 -18.99
CA MET A 193 6.62 -3.27 -19.70
C MET A 193 6.43 -2.05 -18.79
N THR A 194 5.71 -2.19 -17.68
CA THR A 194 5.25 -1.04 -16.87
C THR A 194 5.90 -0.95 -15.50
N LEU A 195 6.36 -2.08 -14.96
CA LEU A 195 6.99 -2.18 -13.65
C LEU A 195 8.45 -2.63 -13.77
N SER A 196 9.22 -2.40 -12.71
CA SER A 196 10.62 -2.84 -12.61
C SER A 196 10.84 -3.56 -11.27
N ASN A 197 11.66 -4.60 -11.27
CA ASN A 197 12.08 -5.34 -10.08
C ASN A 197 10.91 -5.80 -9.17
N PHE A 198 9.93 -6.48 -9.75
CA PHE A 198 8.76 -7.01 -9.02
C PHE A 198 8.75 -8.54 -9.00
N THR A 199 8.05 -9.11 -8.02
CA THR A 199 7.66 -10.53 -7.97
C THR A 199 6.17 -10.70 -8.24
N ILE A 200 5.76 -11.90 -8.62
CA ILE A 200 4.35 -12.24 -8.82
C ILE A 200 3.86 -13.32 -7.84
N ILE A 201 2.57 -13.30 -7.52
CA ILE A 201 1.84 -14.43 -6.91
C ILE A 201 0.74 -14.83 -7.90
N PRO A 202 0.99 -15.84 -8.75
CA PRO A 202 0.00 -16.33 -9.70
C PRO A 202 -1.03 -17.21 -8.98
N MET A 203 -2.30 -16.81 -9.04
CA MET A 203 -3.44 -17.49 -8.42
C MET A 203 -4.48 -17.85 -9.49
N VAL A 204 -4.71 -19.15 -9.71
CA VAL A 204 -5.76 -19.65 -10.58
C VAL A 204 -6.98 -20.02 -9.73
N PHE A 205 -8.14 -19.48 -10.07
CA PHE A 205 -9.38 -19.66 -9.33
C PHE A 205 -10.25 -20.74 -9.98
N GLY A 206 -10.56 -21.76 -9.19
CA GLY A 206 -11.63 -22.71 -9.47
C GLY A 206 -12.97 -22.17 -8.96
N HIS A 207 -13.90 -23.08 -8.70
CA HIS A 207 -15.20 -22.75 -8.12
C HIS A 207 -15.07 -22.37 -6.64
N LEU A 208 -15.82 -21.33 -6.21
CA LEU A 208 -15.96 -20.89 -4.83
C LEU A 208 -17.41 -20.55 -4.52
N ASN A 209 -17.84 -20.75 -3.27
CA ASN A 209 -19.08 -20.17 -2.76
C ASN A 209 -18.83 -18.79 -2.11
N SER A 210 -19.89 -18.08 -1.72
CA SER A 210 -19.79 -16.74 -1.14
C SER A 210 -19.00 -16.65 0.16
N GLU A 211 -19.00 -17.69 0.99
CA GLU A 211 -18.22 -17.70 2.23
C GLU A 211 -16.75 -18.00 1.95
N ASP A 212 -16.46 -18.89 1.01
CA ASP A 212 -15.09 -19.19 0.59
C ASP A 212 -14.42 -18.02 -0.12
N ILE A 213 -15.18 -17.18 -0.84
CA ILE A 213 -14.69 -15.90 -1.38
C ILE A 213 -14.13 -15.02 -0.25
N LYS A 214 -14.85 -14.90 0.88
CA LYS A 214 -14.41 -14.12 2.05
C LYS A 214 -13.16 -14.70 2.69
N ARG A 215 -13.10 -16.02 2.84
CA ARG A 215 -11.96 -16.74 3.43
C ARG A 215 -10.70 -16.60 2.57
N VAL A 216 -10.83 -16.66 1.24
CA VAL A 216 -9.73 -16.38 0.31
C VAL A 216 -9.32 -14.91 0.40
N ALA A 217 -10.28 -13.97 0.48
CA ALA A 217 -9.99 -12.55 0.67
C ALA A 217 -9.21 -12.28 1.97
N ASP A 218 -9.52 -12.97 3.08
CA ASP A 218 -8.76 -12.88 4.34
C ASP A 218 -7.29 -13.25 4.14
N VAL A 219 -7.02 -14.37 3.45
CA VAL A 219 -5.64 -14.80 3.17
C VAL A 219 -4.91 -13.78 2.31
N ILE A 220 -5.55 -13.31 1.22
CA ILE A 220 -4.95 -12.29 0.35
C ILE A 220 -4.63 -11.02 1.15
N LEU A 221 -5.54 -10.55 2.01
CA LEU A 221 -5.35 -9.35 2.82
C LEU A 221 -4.17 -9.45 3.81
N ARG A 222 -3.88 -10.64 4.35
CA ARG A 222 -2.69 -10.85 5.21
C ARG A 222 -1.38 -10.61 4.46
N HIS A 223 -1.37 -10.84 3.15
CA HIS A 223 -0.23 -10.66 2.26
C HIS A 223 -0.31 -9.35 1.45
N PHE A 224 -1.35 -8.54 1.66
CA PHE A 224 -1.62 -7.34 0.87
C PHE A 224 -1.05 -6.07 1.52
N GLU A 225 0.23 -5.83 1.28
CA GLU A 225 0.95 -4.62 1.70
C GLU A 225 0.68 -3.40 0.78
N ARG A 226 1.15 -2.21 1.18
CA ARG A 226 0.95 -0.96 0.44
C ARG A 226 1.59 -0.97 -0.96
N ASN A 227 2.70 -1.70 -1.12
CA ASN A 227 3.44 -1.88 -2.37
C ASN A 227 3.07 -3.19 -3.09
N THR A 228 1.93 -3.80 -2.73
CA THR A 228 1.35 -4.92 -3.47
C THR A 228 0.25 -4.41 -4.40
N LEU A 229 0.30 -4.86 -5.66
CA LEU A 229 -0.76 -4.65 -6.65
C LEU A 229 -1.58 -5.95 -6.79
N ILE A 230 -2.91 -5.84 -6.96
CA ILE A 230 -3.74 -6.96 -7.41
C ILE A 230 -4.10 -6.73 -8.88
N VAL A 231 -3.91 -7.75 -9.72
CA VAL A 231 -4.39 -7.80 -11.11
C VAL A 231 -5.41 -8.94 -11.20
N VAL A 232 -6.65 -8.62 -11.53
CA VAL A 232 -7.70 -9.60 -11.79
C VAL A 232 -7.92 -9.72 -13.29
N SER A 233 -7.87 -10.95 -13.77
CA SER A 233 -8.01 -11.27 -15.18
C SER A 233 -9.42 -11.76 -15.51
N THR A 234 -10.14 -11.04 -16.38
CA THR A 234 -11.47 -11.43 -16.86
C THR A 234 -11.84 -10.76 -18.17
N ASP A 235 -12.42 -11.53 -19.08
CA ASP A 235 -13.32 -11.05 -20.13
C ASP A 235 -14.77 -11.04 -19.61
N LEU A 236 -15.66 -10.30 -20.27
CA LEU A 236 -17.07 -10.12 -19.87
C LEU A 236 -18.01 -11.07 -20.65
N SER A 237 -19.04 -10.57 -21.33
CA SER A 237 -19.97 -11.41 -22.11
C SER A 237 -19.25 -12.16 -23.24
N HIS A 238 -19.75 -13.35 -23.60
CA HIS A 238 -19.16 -14.22 -24.62
C HIS A 238 -20.17 -14.62 -25.70
N TYR A 239 -19.87 -14.28 -26.95
CA TYR A 239 -20.59 -14.72 -28.16
C TYR A 239 -22.05 -14.25 -28.26
N HIS A 240 -22.40 -13.15 -27.59
CA HIS A 240 -23.71 -12.51 -27.72
C HIS A 240 -23.76 -11.53 -28.89
N PRO A 241 -24.94 -11.28 -29.49
CA PRO A 241 -25.12 -10.18 -30.44
C PRO A 241 -24.64 -8.87 -29.84
N TYR A 242 -24.03 -8.01 -30.67
CA TYR A 242 -23.35 -6.79 -30.22
C TYR A 242 -24.17 -5.94 -29.23
N SER A 243 -25.44 -5.68 -29.52
CA SER A 243 -26.31 -4.86 -28.66
C SER A 243 -26.62 -5.50 -27.30
N ASP A 244 -26.72 -6.83 -27.27
CA ASP A 244 -26.96 -7.57 -26.03
C ASP A 244 -25.70 -7.64 -25.18
N ALA A 245 -24.55 -7.91 -25.80
CA ALA A 245 -23.25 -7.86 -25.16
C ALA A 245 -23.00 -6.50 -24.48
N VAL A 246 -23.19 -5.38 -25.20
CA VAL A 246 -23.05 -4.03 -24.64
C VAL A 246 -23.96 -3.80 -23.44
N ARG A 247 -25.21 -4.25 -23.50
CA ARG A 247 -26.17 -4.09 -22.39
C ARG A 247 -25.76 -4.93 -21.17
N MET A 248 -25.40 -6.19 -21.39
CA MET A 248 -25.00 -7.12 -20.33
C MET A 248 -23.70 -6.68 -19.66
N ASP A 249 -22.71 -6.32 -20.47
CA ASP A 249 -21.40 -5.84 -20.00
C ASP A 249 -21.55 -4.56 -19.20
N LYS A 250 -22.37 -3.60 -19.67
CA LYS A 250 -22.64 -2.36 -18.92
C LYS A 250 -23.19 -2.66 -17.53
N ASN A 251 -24.18 -3.55 -17.42
CA ASN A 251 -24.75 -3.91 -16.12
C ASN A 251 -23.72 -4.58 -15.20
N CYS A 252 -22.88 -5.44 -15.76
CA CYS A 252 -21.80 -6.09 -15.03
C CYS A 252 -20.76 -5.07 -14.54
N ILE A 253 -20.32 -4.16 -15.41
CA ILE A 253 -19.37 -3.09 -15.10
C ILE A 253 -19.95 -2.15 -14.04
N ASP A 254 -21.20 -1.73 -14.16
CA ASP A 254 -21.86 -0.85 -13.19
C ASP A 254 -21.92 -1.52 -11.80
N ALA A 255 -22.20 -2.83 -11.74
CA ALA A 255 -22.17 -3.59 -10.49
C ALA A 255 -20.75 -3.68 -9.89
N ILE A 256 -19.72 -3.86 -10.73
CA ILE A 256 -18.32 -3.85 -10.28
C ILE A 256 -17.92 -2.46 -9.75
N ILE A 257 -18.24 -1.38 -10.47
CA ILE A 257 -17.88 0.00 -10.09
C ILE A 257 -18.56 0.41 -8.78
N SER A 258 -19.83 0.06 -8.62
CA SER A 258 -20.61 0.33 -7.41
C SER A 258 -20.33 -0.64 -6.25
N LEU A 259 -19.45 -1.63 -6.46
CA LEU A 259 -19.18 -2.73 -5.54
C LEU A 259 -20.45 -3.53 -5.15
N ASP A 260 -21.47 -3.59 -5.99
CA ASP A 260 -22.63 -4.46 -5.76
C ASP A 260 -22.28 -5.92 -6.08
N ILE A 261 -21.77 -6.63 -5.07
CA ILE A 261 -21.36 -8.05 -5.17
C ILE A 261 -22.53 -8.95 -5.60
N ARG A 262 -23.76 -8.65 -5.18
CA ARG A 262 -24.92 -9.48 -5.50
C ARG A 262 -25.24 -9.37 -6.99
N ASP A 263 -25.24 -8.15 -7.52
CA ASP A 263 -25.57 -7.92 -8.91
C ASP A 263 -24.40 -8.36 -9.82
N ALA A 264 -23.15 -8.15 -9.40
CA ALA A 264 -21.97 -8.63 -10.10
C ALA A 264 -21.91 -10.17 -10.16
N TYR A 265 -22.40 -10.89 -9.15
CA TYR A 265 -22.49 -12.36 -9.17
C TYR A 265 -23.34 -12.87 -10.34
N ASN A 266 -24.38 -12.13 -10.72
CA ASN A 266 -25.25 -12.47 -11.84
C ASN A 266 -24.69 -12.04 -13.20
N GLY A 267 -23.61 -11.25 -13.22
CA GLY A 267 -22.90 -10.87 -14.44
C GLY A 267 -22.25 -12.06 -15.15
N GLU A 268 -22.19 -11.96 -16.47
CA GLU A 268 -21.43 -12.89 -17.31
C GLU A 268 -19.98 -12.40 -17.42
N MET A 269 -19.07 -13.17 -16.85
CA MET A 269 -17.63 -12.94 -16.90
C MET A 269 -16.92 -14.27 -16.60
N CYS A 270 -15.84 -14.57 -17.32
CA CYS A 270 -15.08 -15.82 -17.11
C CYS A 270 -14.33 -15.80 -15.76
N GLY A 271 -13.83 -14.64 -15.34
CA GLY A 271 -13.15 -14.39 -14.06
C GLY A 271 -14.09 -14.09 -12.90
N LYS A 272 -15.26 -14.73 -12.82
CA LYS A 272 -16.29 -14.42 -11.81
C LYS A 272 -15.74 -14.45 -10.37
N TYR A 273 -15.16 -15.56 -9.95
CA TYR A 273 -14.65 -15.72 -8.59
C TYR A 273 -13.51 -14.75 -8.25
N PRO A 274 -12.47 -14.57 -9.09
CA PRO A 274 -11.44 -13.60 -8.77
C PRO A 274 -11.97 -12.14 -8.74
N VAL A 275 -12.92 -11.76 -9.61
CA VAL A 275 -13.56 -10.43 -9.54
C VAL A 275 -14.33 -10.25 -8.24
N LEU A 276 -15.16 -11.21 -7.84
CA LEU A 276 -15.92 -11.12 -6.59
C LEU A 276 -15.00 -11.09 -5.35
N THR A 277 -13.90 -11.83 -5.36
CA THR A 277 -12.87 -11.75 -4.32
C THR A 277 -12.22 -10.36 -4.27
N LEU A 278 -11.90 -9.75 -5.41
CA LEU A 278 -11.40 -8.37 -5.43
C LEU A 278 -12.45 -7.36 -4.93
N MET A 279 -13.72 -7.51 -5.28
CA MET A 279 -14.79 -6.64 -4.79
C MET A 279 -14.96 -6.76 -3.26
N GLU A 280 -14.87 -7.97 -2.71
CA GLU A 280 -14.88 -8.21 -1.27
C GLU A 280 -13.69 -7.52 -0.58
N ILE A 281 -12.48 -7.65 -1.14
CA ILE A 281 -11.29 -6.94 -0.67
C ILE A 281 -11.52 -5.42 -0.73
N ALA A 282 -11.96 -4.90 -1.88
CA ALA A 282 -12.20 -3.49 -2.10
C ALA A 282 -13.16 -2.89 -1.06
N LYS A 283 -14.25 -3.58 -0.71
CA LYS A 283 -15.15 -3.16 0.37
C LYS A 283 -14.47 -3.08 1.73
N ARG A 284 -13.68 -4.09 2.09
CA ARG A 284 -13.04 -4.19 3.42
C ARG A 284 -11.97 -3.13 3.65
N ILE A 285 -11.26 -2.74 2.60
CA ILE A 285 -10.19 -1.73 2.65
C ILE A 285 -10.57 -0.43 1.94
N ASN A 286 -11.87 -0.21 1.72
CA ASN A 286 -12.46 1.02 1.20
C ASN A 286 -11.79 1.56 -0.08
N LEU A 287 -11.68 0.70 -1.09
CA LEU A 287 -11.27 1.12 -2.44
C LEU A 287 -12.49 1.55 -3.25
N SER A 288 -12.34 2.60 -4.05
CA SER A 288 -13.25 2.90 -5.15
C SER A 288 -12.79 2.24 -6.43
N ALA A 289 -13.74 2.01 -7.33
CA ALA A 289 -13.49 1.49 -8.66
C ALA A 289 -13.79 2.54 -9.73
N LYS A 290 -13.03 2.53 -10.83
CA LYS A 290 -13.24 3.40 -11.99
C LYS A 290 -13.01 2.61 -13.28
N LEU A 291 -13.99 2.64 -14.18
CA LEU A 291 -13.82 2.17 -15.55
C LEU A 291 -12.93 3.14 -16.33
N LEU A 292 -11.88 2.61 -16.93
CA LEU A 292 -11.00 3.35 -17.84
C LEU A 292 -11.40 3.14 -19.29
N ARG A 293 -11.70 1.89 -19.65
CA ARG A 293 -12.12 1.54 -21.00
C ARG A 293 -13.02 0.33 -21.02
N TYR A 294 -14.06 0.40 -21.83
CA TYR A 294 -14.84 -0.74 -22.30
C TYR A 294 -14.76 -0.79 -23.83
N ALA A 295 -14.68 -1.99 -24.38
CA ALA A 295 -14.87 -2.30 -25.79
C ALA A 295 -15.24 -3.79 -25.92
N ASN A 296 -15.64 -4.24 -27.10
CA ASN A 296 -15.76 -5.66 -27.41
C ASN A 296 -15.00 -6.02 -28.68
N SER A 297 -14.89 -7.32 -28.97
CA SER A 297 -14.18 -7.81 -30.17
C SER A 297 -14.67 -7.18 -31.47
N GLY A 298 -15.97 -6.87 -31.59
CA GLY A 298 -16.52 -6.22 -32.78
C GLY A 298 -16.14 -4.76 -32.93
N ASP A 299 -15.89 -4.04 -31.83
CA ASP A 299 -15.32 -2.69 -31.87
C ASP A 299 -13.85 -2.68 -32.29
N VAL A 300 -13.12 -3.73 -31.95
CA VAL A 300 -11.67 -3.83 -32.21
C VAL A 300 -11.39 -4.32 -33.63
N ILE A 301 -12.13 -5.33 -34.09
CA ILE A 301 -11.98 -5.90 -35.44
C ILE A 301 -12.69 -5.03 -36.49
N GLY A 302 -13.73 -4.29 -36.09
CA GLY A 302 -14.59 -3.52 -36.99
C GLY A 302 -15.72 -4.35 -37.62
N ASP A 303 -16.00 -5.55 -37.10
CA ASP A 303 -17.11 -6.41 -37.53
C ASP A 303 -18.05 -6.71 -36.37
N LYS A 304 -19.30 -6.28 -36.50
CA LYS A 304 -20.35 -6.41 -35.49
C LYS A 304 -21.45 -7.41 -35.87
N SER A 305 -21.23 -8.17 -36.95
CA SER A 305 -22.24 -9.09 -37.49
C SER A 305 -22.32 -10.43 -36.74
N GLY A 306 -21.23 -10.83 -36.07
CA GLY A 306 -21.16 -12.04 -35.25
C GLY A 306 -21.34 -11.80 -33.75
N GLY A 307 -21.31 -12.90 -32.97
CA GLY A 307 -21.23 -12.83 -31.52
C GLY A 307 -19.90 -12.22 -31.07
N VAL A 308 -19.94 -11.31 -30.09
CA VAL A 308 -18.74 -10.59 -29.61
C VAL A 308 -18.34 -11.01 -28.21
N VAL A 309 -17.08 -10.71 -27.83
CA VAL A 309 -16.58 -10.87 -26.46
C VAL A 309 -16.29 -9.48 -25.86
N GLY A 310 -16.81 -9.23 -24.67
CA GLY A 310 -16.66 -7.96 -23.96
C GLY A 310 -15.34 -7.83 -23.19
N TYR A 311 -14.74 -6.64 -23.21
CA TYR A 311 -13.47 -6.33 -22.53
C TYR A 311 -13.61 -5.05 -21.71
N ALA A 312 -13.15 -5.08 -20.47
CA ALA A 312 -13.09 -3.89 -19.62
C ALA A 312 -11.74 -3.77 -18.93
N SER A 313 -11.26 -2.54 -18.83
CA SER A 313 -10.17 -2.17 -17.93
C SER A 313 -10.70 -1.26 -16.84
N ILE A 314 -10.63 -1.74 -15.60
CA ILE A 314 -11.15 -1.07 -14.40
C ILE A 314 -10.00 -0.98 -13.40
N VAL A 315 -9.83 0.16 -12.73
CA VAL A 315 -8.85 0.32 -11.66
C VAL A 315 -9.55 0.51 -10.33
N PHE A 316 -8.91 0.01 -9.28
CA PHE A 316 -9.33 0.20 -7.89
C PHE A 316 -8.26 1.02 -7.17
N TYR A 317 -8.71 2.04 -6.47
CA TYR A 317 -7.86 3.02 -5.83
C TYR A 317 -8.43 3.41 -4.47
N GLU A 318 -7.55 3.82 -3.57
CA GLU A 318 -7.94 4.26 -2.23
C GLU A 318 -8.92 5.43 -2.34
N ASN A 319 -10.05 5.32 -1.63
CA ASN A 319 -10.96 6.45 -1.45
C ASN A 319 -10.27 7.52 -0.61
N ASN A 320 -9.63 8.46 -1.31
CA ASN A 320 -9.05 9.65 -0.70
C ASN A 320 -10.11 10.52 0.02
N THR A 321 -11.39 10.35 -0.30
CA THR A 321 -12.53 11.01 0.35
C THR A 321 -12.70 10.61 1.82
N ASP A 322 -12.53 9.34 2.18
CA ASP A 322 -12.61 8.90 3.58
C ASP A 322 -11.30 9.14 4.35
N ASN A 323 -10.16 9.17 3.65
CA ASN A 323 -8.87 9.56 4.22
C ASN A 323 -8.71 11.07 4.39
N GLY A 324 -9.63 11.90 3.87
CA GLY A 324 -9.57 13.36 3.98
C GLY A 324 -8.53 14.01 3.06
N VAL A 325 -8.10 13.30 2.01
CA VAL A 325 -7.16 13.80 1.00
C VAL A 325 -7.96 14.42 -0.13
N ILE A 326 -7.87 15.74 -0.27
CA ILE A 326 -8.55 16.51 -1.31
C ILE A 326 -7.60 16.80 -2.48
N GLY A 327 -8.14 16.93 -3.70
CA GLY A 327 -7.36 17.21 -4.90
C GLY A 327 -6.88 18.67 -5.00
N LYS A 328 -5.95 18.96 -5.93
CA LYS A 328 -5.36 20.31 -6.11
C LYS A 328 -6.38 21.42 -6.35
N GLU A 329 -7.45 21.13 -7.09
CA GLU A 329 -8.53 22.09 -7.35
C GLU A 329 -9.30 22.44 -6.07
N GLN A 330 -9.60 21.45 -5.23
CA GLN A 330 -10.20 21.65 -3.92
C GLN A 330 -9.26 22.41 -2.97
N GLN A 331 -7.96 22.08 -2.99
CA GLN A 331 -6.94 22.76 -2.20
C GLN A 331 -6.85 24.25 -2.55
N ARG A 332 -6.74 24.59 -3.84
CA ARG A 332 -6.79 25.98 -4.33
C ARG A 332 -8.06 26.70 -3.91
N TYR A 333 -9.19 26.02 -3.96
CA TYR A 333 -10.46 26.57 -3.52
C TYR A 333 -10.47 26.89 -2.02
N LEU A 334 -9.95 26.01 -1.18
CA LEU A 334 -9.84 26.25 0.26
C LEU A 334 -8.87 27.38 0.61
N LEU A 335 -7.71 27.46 -0.06
CA LEU A 335 -6.78 28.59 0.12
C LEU A 335 -7.47 29.92 -0.24
N LYS A 336 -8.23 29.94 -1.34
CA LYS A 336 -9.02 31.10 -1.74
C LYS A 336 -10.08 31.46 -0.71
N ILE A 337 -10.78 30.49 -0.12
CA ILE A 337 -11.72 30.71 0.98
C ILE A 337 -10.98 31.35 2.16
N ALA A 338 -9.87 30.78 2.60
CA ALA A 338 -9.11 31.28 3.75
C ALA A 338 -8.68 32.74 3.54
N ARG A 339 -8.06 33.06 2.38
CA ARG A 339 -7.63 34.43 2.06
C ARG A 339 -8.80 35.41 1.98
N ASN A 340 -9.88 35.04 1.29
CA ASN A 340 -11.06 35.89 1.18
C ASN A 340 -11.75 36.09 2.53
N ALA A 341 -11.72 35.10 3.41
CA ALA A 341 -12.30 35.20 4.75
C ALA A 341 -11.53 36.22 5.61
N ILE A 342 -10.20 36.16 5.58
CA ILE A 342 -9.33 37.14 6.28
C ILE A 342 -9.57 38.54 5.71
N LYS A 343 -9.55 38.68 4.37
CA LYS A 343 -9.79 39.97 3.70
C LYS A 343 -11.16 40.56 4.04
N THR A 344 -12.22 39.78 3.94
CA THR A 344 -13.58 40.26 4.25
C THR A 344 -13.70 40.71 5.70
N TYR A 345 -13.06 39.98 6.62
CA TYR A 345 -13.06 40.34 8.03
C TYR A 345 -12.25 41.61 8.30
N LEU A 346 -11.12 41.83 7.62
CA LEU A 346 -10.36 43.09 7.65
C LEU A 346 -11.20 44.27 7.16
N ASP A 347 -11.86 44.11 6.01
CA ASP A 347 -12.54 45.21 5.32
C ASP A 347 -13.77 45.72 6.09
N ASN A 348 -14.52 44.82 6.76
CA ASN A 348 -15.80 45.19 7.36
C ASN A 348 -16.21 44.37 8.59
N GLY A 349 -15.35 43.50 9.12
CA GLY A 349 -15.62 42.70 10.32
C GLY A 349 -16.65 41.59 10.14
N LYS A 350 -17.12 41.31 8.91
CA LYS A 350 -18.10 40.25 8.64
C LYS A 350 -17.42 38.93 8.31
N VAL A 351 -18.10 37.84 8.67
CA VAL A 351 -17.72 36.48 8.28
C VAL A 351 -18.15 36.26 6.83
N LEU A 352 -17.23 35.77 6.00
CA LEU A 352 -17.51 35.46 4.59
C LEU A 352 -18.57 34.36 4.48
N ASP A 353 -19.60 34.61 3.67
CA ASP A 353 -20.56 33.59 3.28
C ASP A 353 -19.98 32.75 2.13
N VAL A 354 -20.01 31.43 2.27
CA VAL A 354 -19.34 30.49 1.35
C VAL A 354 -20.21 29.28 1.10
N GLU A 355 -20.35 28.92 -0.16
CA GLU A 355 -21.00 27.69 -0.59
C GLU A 355 -19.95 26.66 -1.05
N PRO A 356 -20.18 25.36 -0.80
CA PRO A 356 -19.27 24.33 -1.26
C PRO A 356 -19.36 24.18 -2.79
N LYS A 357 -18.24 24.38 -3.48
CA LYS A 357 -18.12 24.10 -4.93
C LYS A 357 -17.94 22.60 -5.21
N TYR A 358 -17.42 21.86 -4.24
CA TYR A 358 -17.00 20.46 -4.37
C TYR A 358 -17.60 19.65 -3.22
N ASP A 359 -18.24 18.52 -3.52
CA ASP A 359 -18.91 17.68 -2.52
C ASP A 359 -17.95 17.13 -1.47
N GLU A 360 -16.68 16.91 -1.83
CA GLU A 360 -15.63 16.42 -0.93
C GLU A 360 -15.35 17.40 0.22
N LEU A 361 -15.70 18.69 0.05
CA LEU A 361 -15.51 19.71 1.09
C LEU A 361 -16.64 19.72 2.11
N ASN A 362 -17.76 19.05 1.84
CA ASN A 362 -18.87 18.89 2.79
C ASN A 362 -18.58 17.90 3.91
N VAL A 363 -17.51 17.10 3.77
CA VAL A 363 -17.07 16.16 4.80
C VAL A 363 -16.56 16.92 6.02
N ARG A 364 -16.79 16.38 7.22
CA ARG A 364 -16.30 16.97 8.47
C ARG A 364 -14.93 16.38 8.81
N LYS A 365 -13.90 17.22 8.87
CA LYS A 365 -12.53 16.88 9.28
C LYS A 365 -11.97 17.95 10.21
N GLY A 366 -10.95 17.61 10.98
CA GLY A 366 -10.16 18.60 11.70
C GLY A 366 -9.36 19.45 10.71
N THR A 367 -9.24 20.75 10.94
CA THR A 367 -8.42 21.63 10.08
C THR A 367 -7.57 22.55 10.93
N PHE A 368 -6.40 22.91 10.41
CA PHE A 368 -5.57 23.99 10.93
C PHE A 368 -5.27 24.95 9.78
N VAL A 369 -5.32 26.25 10.09
CA VAL A 369 -4.85 27.31 9.19
C VAL A 369 -3.66 27.98 9.84
N THR A 370 -2.54 27.98 9.14
CA THR A 370 -1.29 28.62 9.53
C THR A 370 -1.05 29.82 8.62
N LEU A 371 -0.68 30.93 9.23
CA LEU A 371 -0.28 32.16 8.57
C LEU A 371 1.21 32.36 8.83
N GLU A 372 1.98 32.55 7.77
CA GLU A 372 3.40 32.86 7.84
C GLU A 372 3.66 34.22 7.20
N LYS A 373 4.54 35.03 7.80
CA LYS A 373 5.01 36.29 7.22
C LYS A 373 6.51 36.17 6.99
N HIS A 374 6.93 36.19 5.73
CA HIS A 374 8.33 35.97 5.34
C HIS A 374 8.94 34.67 5.93
N GLY A 375 8.15 33.60 5.99
CA GLY A 375 8.55 32.29 6.53
C GLY A 375 8.51 32.16 8.05
N GLU A 376 8.10 33.22 8.78
CA GLU A 376 7.94 33.20 10.23
C GLU A 376 6.47 33.05 10.62
N LEU A 377 6.20 32.25 11.65
CA LEU A 377 4.84 32.01 12.13
C LEU A 377 4.16 33.32 12.60
N ARG A 378 3.03 33.67 11.98
CA ARG A 378 2.22 34.87 12.28
C ARG A 378 0.85 34.56 12.90
N GLY A 379 0.41 33.31 12.81
CA GLY A 379 -0.79 32.79 13.45
C GLY A 379 -1.01 31.32 13.10
N CYS A 380 -1.55 30.51 14.01
CA CYS A 380 -1.95 29.14 13.69
C CYS A 380 -3.07 28.69 14.61
N ILE A 381 -4.26 28.47 14.05
CA ILE A 381 -5.44 28.01 14.78
C ILE A 381 -6.10 26.87 14.03
N GLY A 382 -6.62 25.91 14.79
CA GLY A 382 -7.34 24.78 14.25
C GLY A 382 -8.05 23.94 15.31
N ASN A 383 -8.73 22.91 14.83
CA ASN A 383 -9.43 21.93 15.62
C ASN A 383 -9.03 20.51 15.18
N ILE A 384 -8.72 19.65 16.14
CA ILE A 384 -8.33 18.26 15.87
C ILE A 384 -9.56 17.42 15.54
N LEU A 385 -10.61 17.58 16.36
CA LEU A 385 -11.87 16.88 16.16
C LEU A 385 -12.75 17.68 15.20
N PRO A 386 -13.41 17.03 14.24
CA PRO A 386 -14.30 17.70 13.32
C PRO A 386 -15.55 18.21 14.03
N ASP A 387 -15.86 19.49 13.86
CA ASP A 387 -17.10 20.11 14.33
C ASP A 387 -18.02 20.50 13.16
N LYS A 388 -17.45 20.91 12.02
CA LYS A 388 -18.16 21.36 10.83
C LYS A 388 -17.49 20.88 9.52
N PRO A 389 -18.15 21.05 8.36
CA PRO A 389 -17.54 20.79 7.05
C PRO A 389 -16.20 21.50 6.84
N ILE A 390 -15.29 20.90 6.07
CA ILE A 390 -13.92 21.41 5.85
C ILE A 390 -13.94 22.88 5.41
N TYR A 391 -14.77 23.26 4.44
CA TYR A 391 -14.78 24.63 3.91
C TYR A 391 -15.16 25.68 4.97
N LEU A 392 -16.12 25.37 5.84
CA LEU A 392 -16.49 26.25 6.96
C LEU A 392 -15.42 26.26 8.05
N SER A 393 -14.81 25.10 8.33
CA SER A 393 -13.75 24.97 9.32
C SER A 393 -12.53 25.79 8.91
N VAL A 394 -12.11 25.70 7.65
CA VAL A 394 -11.02 26.52 7.07
C VAL A 394 -11.34 28.00 7.14
N ARG A 395 -12.55 28.43 6.72
CA ARG A 395 -12.96 29.83 6.79
C ARG A 395 -12.83 30.38 8.22
N ASP A 396 -13.39 29.67 9.19
CA ASP A 396 -13.43 30.13 10.57
C ASP A 396 -12.03 30.12 11.20
N ASN A 397 -11.24 29.08 10.92
CA ASN A 397 -9.88 28.97 11.42
C ASN A 397 -8.93 30.00 10.80
N ALA A 398 -9.15 30.42 9.55
CA ALA A 398 -8.40 31.51 8.93
C ALA A 398 -8.63 32.85 9.66
N ILE A 399 -9.90 33.18 9.95
CA ILE A 399 -10.25 34.37 10.76
C ILE A 399 -9.65 34.25 12.16
N ASN A 400 -9.77 33.09 12.81
CA ASN A 400 -9.23 32.92 14.16
C ASN A 400 -7.69 33.01 14.18
N ALA A 401 -6.99 32.44 13.20
CA ALA A 401 -5.54 32.53 13.09
C ALA A 401 -5.06 33.97 12.88
N ALA A 402 -5.80 34.77 12.10
CA ALA A 402 -5.45 36.17 11.81
C ALA A 402 -5.75 37.13 12.97
N PHE A 403 -6.86 36.94 13.70
CA PHE A 403 -7.37 37.96 14.64
C PHE A 403 -7.51 37.50 16.08
N ARG A 404 -7.43 36.20 16.35
CA ARG A 404 -7.77 35.62 17.67
C ARG A 404 -6.73 34.64 18.21
N ASP A 405 -5.58 34.50 17.56
CA ASP A 405 -4.47 33.74 18.11
C ASP A 405 -3.83 34.53 19.27
N PRO A 406 -3.91 34.06 20.53
CA PRO A 406 -3.48 34.83 21.70
C PRO A 406 -1.97 35.09 21.74
N ARG A 407 -1.18 34.43 20.88
CA ARG A 407 0.27 34.62 20.78
C ARG A 407 0.64 35.85 19.95
N PHE A 408 -0.28 36.37 19.15
CA PHE A 408 -0.02 37.44 18.19
C PHE A 408 -1.05 38.56 18.31
N LYS A 409 -0.68 39.77 17.86
CA LYS A 409 -1.66 40.84 17.68
C LYS A 409 -2.54 40.55 16.46
N PRO A 410 -3.79 41.05 16.41
CA PRO A 410 -4.61 40.97 15.22
C PRO A 410 -3.85 41.45 13.97
N LEU A 411 -4.10 40.81 12.84
CA LEU A 411 -3.51 41.17 11.55
C LEU A 411 -4.03 42.54 11.08
N GLU A 412 -3.16 43.37 10.52
CA GLU A 412 -3.52 44.67 9.91
C GLU A 412 -3.61 44.55 8.38
N SER A 413 -4.32 45.48 7.74
CA SER A 413 -4.61 45.41 6.29
C SER A 413 -3.36 45.46 5.41
N ASP A 414 -2.32 46.16 5.83
CA ASP A 414 -1.04 46.29 5.12
C ASP A 414 -0.18 45.01 5.21
N GLU A 415 -0.48 44.12 6.16
CA GLU A 415 0.25 42.86 6.31
C GLU A 415 -0.26 41.77 5.37
N LEU A 416 -1.52 41.84 4.89
CA LEU A 416 -2.20 40.72 4.24
C LEU A 416 -1.48 40.21 2.98
N ASP A 417 -0.89 41.12 2.21
CA ASP A 417 -0.18 40.78 0.97
C ASP A 417 1.15 40.05 1.23
N ASP A 418 1.73 40.20 2.44
CA ASP A 418 2.96 39.51 2.87
C ASP A 418 2.70 38.16 3.56
N ILE A 419 1.43 37.83 3.82
CA ILE A 419 1.05 36.57 4.46
C ILE A 419 1.07 35.45 3.43
N GLU A 420 1.65 34.31 3.79
CA GLU A 420 1.46 33.02 3.14
C GLU A 420 0.52 32.17 4.01
N ILE A 421 -0.50 31.57 3.37
CA ILE A 421 -1.46 30.70 4.04
C ILE A 421 -1.13 29.24 3.75
N GLU A 422 -0.99 28.45 4.81
CA GLU A 422 -0.97 26.99 4.76
C GLU A 422 -2.23 26.42 5.41
N ILE A 423 -2.82 25.40 4.79
CA ILE A 423 -3.95 24.66 5.32
C ILE A 423 -3.52 23.22 5.57
N SER A 424 -3.85 22.71 6.75
CA SER A 424 -3.67 21.32 7.15
C SER A 424 -5.03 20.67 7.40
N ILE A 425 -5.37 19.61 6.65
CA ILE A 425 -6.58 18.79 6.85
C ILE A 425 -6.20 17.49 7.54
N LEU A 426 -6.89 17.16 8.63
CA LEU A 426 -6.59 16.02 9.48
C LEU A 426 -7.52 14.85 9.18
N SER A 427 -6.96 13.63 9.14
CA SER A 427 -7.75 12.41 9.22
C SER A 427 -8.45 12.30 10.58
N LEU A 428 -9.48 11.45 10.68
CA LEU A 428 -10.06 11.14 11.99
C LEU A 428 -9.00 10.44 12.86
N PRO A 429 -8.87 10.79 14.15
CA PRO A 429 -7.95 10.09 15.04
C PRO A 429 -8.36 8.63 15.25
N GLU A 430 -7.45 7.72 14.93
CA GLU A 430 -7.61 6.28 15.16
C GLU A 430 -6.87 5.85 16.43
N LEU A 431 -7.53 5.10 17.30
CA LEU A 431 -6.89 4.52 18.48
C LEU A 431 -5.86 3.46 18.04
N ILE A 432 -4.61 3.61 18.48
CA ILE A 432 -3.58 2.59 18.29
C ILE A 432 -3.80 1.50 19.32
N LYS A 433 -4.31 0.34 18.90
CA LYS A 433 -4.39 -0.84 19.76
C LYS A 433 -2.99 -1.38 20.02
N ALA A 434 -2.56 -1.49 21.27
CA ALA A 434 -1.24 -1.98 21.66
C ALA A 434 -1.36 -2.91 22.88
N ASP A 435 -0.66 -4.04 22.85
CA ASP A 435 -0.62 -4.98 23.97
C ASP A 435 0.57 -4.66 24.89
N THR A 436 1.65 -4.13 24.31
CA THR A 436 2.87 -3.69 24.99
C THR A 436 3.23 -2.25 24.60
N PRO A 437 3.95 -1.48 25.43
CA PRO A 437 4.44 -0.15 25.05
C PRO A 437 5.27 -0.16 23.75
N GLU A 438 6.06 -1.22 23.52
CA GLU A 438 6.89 -1.38 22.33
C GLU A 438 6.05 -1.47 21.05
N ASP A 439 4.79 -1.92 21.13
CA ASP A 439 3.87 -1.92 19.99
C ASP A 439 3.57 -0.51 19.48
N TYR A 440 3.51 0.50 20.36
CA TYR A 440 3.32 1.88 19.94
C TYR A 440 4.49 2.34 19.07
N LEU A 441 5.72 2.05 19.48
CA LEU A 441 6.93 2.40 18.72
C LEU A 441 6.96 1.73 17.34
N ARG A 442 6.45 0.50 17.24
CA ARG A 442 6.35 -0.24 15.97
C ARG A 442 5.24 0.31 15.07
N LYS A 443 4.09 0.66 15.64
CA LYS A 443 2.86 1.04 14.90
C LYS A 443 2.82 2.52 14.48
N ILE A 444 3.51 3.40 15.19
CA ILE A 444 3.62 4.82 14.84
C ILE A 444 4.54 4.97 13.63
N GLU A 445 4.06 5.60 12.57
CA GLU A 445 4.86 5.96 11.40
C GLU A 445 5.47 7.35 11.59
N ARG A 446 6.81 7.40 11.70
CA ARG A 446 7.57 8.65 11.76
C ARG A 446 7.30 9.48 10.49
N ASP A 447 7.28 10.80 10.63
CA ASP A 447 7.10 11.80 9.56
C ASP A 447 5.71 11.71 8.87
N ARG A 448 4.78 10.92 9.41
CA ARG A 448 3.44 10.71 8.85
C ARG A 448 2.33 10.88 9.86
N ASP A 449 2.52 10.32 11.05
CA ASP A 449 1.48 10.30 12.06
C ASP A 449 1.60 11.50 12.99
N GLY A 450 0.52 12.26 13.13
CA GLY A 450 0.25 13.11 14.27
C GLY A 450 -0.27 12.25 15.41
N ILE A 451 0.15 12.55 16.63
CA ILE A 451 -0.15 11.71 17.79
C ILE A 451 -0.92 12.51 18.83
N ILE A 452 -2.01 11.93 19.33
CA ILE A 452 -2.75 12.42 20.48
C ILE A 452 -2.52 11.45 21.62
N ILE A 453 -2.11 11.95 22.78
CA ILE A 453 -2.07 11.16 24.01
C ILE A 453 -3.20 11.60 24.93
N LYS A 454 -3.91 10.65 25.52
CA LYS A 454 -4.90 10.89 26.58
C LYS A 454 -4.61 9.98 27.77
N TYR A 455 -4.51 10.58 28.94
CA TYR A 455 -4.32 9.83 30.18
C TYR A 455 -4.80 10.65 31.39
N MET A 456 -5.57 10.03 32.28
CA MET A 456 -6.10 10.64 33.51
C MET A 456 -6.78 12.02 33.28
N GLY A 457 -7.58 12.14 32.22
CA GLY A 457 -8.28 13.38 31.88
C GLY A 457 -7.39 14.49 31.27
N LYS A 458 -6.08 14.27 31.14
CA LYS A 458 -5.16 15.17 30.44
C LYS A 458 -4.93 14.69 29.01
N SER A 459 -4.69 15.64 28.11
CA SER A 459 -4.37 15.32 26.72
C SER A 459 -3.43 16.33 26.09
N ALA A 460 -2.66 15.87 25.11
CA ALA A 460 -1.90 16.73 24.21
C ALA A 460 -1.82 16.10 22.83
N THR A 461 -1.47 16.93 21.84
CA THR A 461 -1.24 16.50 20.47
C THR A 461 0.09 17.05 19.93
N TYR A 462 0.70 16.29 19.02
CA TYR A 462 1.66 16.80 18.06
C TYR A 462 1.21 16.47 16.64
N LEU A 463 1.43 17.43 15.72
CA LEU A 463 1.28 17.22 14.28
C LEU A 463 2.50 16.48 13.72
N PRO A 464 2.41 15.84 12.54
CA PRO A 464 3.53 15.14 11.91
C PRO A 464 4.79 16.02 11.73
N GLN A 465 4.65 17.32 11.51
CA GLN A 465 5.77 18.25 11.31
C GLN A 465 6.73 18.32 12.52
N VAL A 466 6.29 17.90 13.71
CA VAL A 466 7.15 17.88 14.91
C VAL A 466 8.22 16.80 14.83
N TRP A 467 8.04 15.76 13.99
CA TRP A 467 9.03 14.70 13.79
C TRP A 467 10.38 15.22 13.29
N GLU A 468 10.39 16.32 12.53
CA GLU A 468 11.63 16.95 12.04
C GLU A 468 12.52 17.43 13.20
N LYS A 469 11.89 17.91 14.28
CA LYS A 469 12.58 18.42 15.47
C LYS A 469 12.89 17.30 16.47
N ILE A 470 12.01 16.30 16.57
CA ILE A 470 12.12 15.17 17.51
C ILE A 470 11.95 13.84 16.76
N PRO A 471 12.99 13.38 16.03
CA PRO A 471 12.88 12.22 15.15
C PRO A 471 12.85 10.87 15.87
N ASP A 472 13.27 10.84 17.13
CA ASP A 472 13.27 9.64 17.96
C ASP A 472 11.88 9.41 18.56
N LYS A 473 11.29 8.23 18.33
CA LYS A 473 9.92 7.91 18.71
C LYS A 473 9.69 7.91 20.22
N GLU A 474 10.66 7.42 21.00
CA GLU A 474 10.53 7.42 22.46
C GLU A 474 10.55 8.85 23.00
N ARG A 475 11.54 9.65 22.59
CA ARG A 475 11.64 11.07 22.97
C ARG A 475 10.43 11.87 22.51
N PHE A 476 9.87 11.56 21.34
CA PHE A 476 8.67 12.21 20.83
C PHE A 476 7.48 11.96 21.76
N LEU A 477 7.24 10.71 22.15
CA LEU A 477 6.16 10.35 23.07
C LEU A 477 6.40 10.89 24.49
N GLU A 478 7.64 10.89 24.98
CA GLU A 478 8.01 11.48 26.27
C GLU A 478 7.76 12.99 26.28
N SER A 479 8.21 13.71 25.25
CA SER A 479 7.95 15.14 25.07
C SER A 479 6.46 15.44 25.02
N LEU A 480 5.69 14.59 24.32
CA LEU A 480 4.24 14.74 24.23
C LEU A 480 3.54 14.52 25.58
N CYS A 481 3.99 13.56 26.39
CA CYS A 481 3.54 13.41 27.78
C CYS A 481 3.79 14.69 28.60
N TYR A 482 4.99 15.27 28.52
CA TYR A 482 5.29 16.52 29.22
C TYR A 482 4.39 17.67 28.76
N LYS A 483 4.12 17.78 27.47
CA LYS A 483 3.18 18.76 26.90
C LYS A 483 1.76 18.57 27.45
N ALA A 484 1.35 17.32 27.72
CA ALA A 484 0.09 17.00 28.37
C ALA A 484 0.12 17.24 29.89
N TRP A 485 1.19 17.81 30.46
CA TRP A 485 1.41 17.93 31.91
C TRP A 485 1.39 16.59 32.64
N LEU A 486 1.99 15.56 32.03
CA LEU A 486 2.12 14.20 32.55
C LEU A 486 3.61 13.80 32.69
N PRO A 487 3.94 12.77 33.50
CA PRO A 487 5.29 12.19 33.52
C PRO A 487 5.72 11.68 32.16
N GLY A 488 7.01 11.79 31.80
CA GLY A 488 7.51 11.39 30.47
C GLY A 488 7.22 9.93 30.09
N ASP A 489 7.12 9.04 31.09
CA ASP A 489 6.80 7.63 30.88
C ASP A 489 5.29 7.33 30.83
N CYS A 490 4.42 8.34 30.71
CA CYS A 490 2.96 8.17 30.72
C CYS A 490 2.45 7.25 29.60
N TRP A 491 3.11 7.28 28.44
CA TRP A 491 2.78 6.45 27.28
C TRP A 491 3.06 4.96 27.49
N LYS A 492 3.81 4.61 28.55
CA LYS A 492 4.07 3.22 28.97
C LYS A 492 3.07 2.72 30.02
N LYS A 493 2.17 3.58 30.53
CA LYS A 493 1.26 3.23 31.63
C LYS A 493 -0.01 2.55 31.13
N LYS A 494 -0.53 1.63 31.95
CA LYS A 494 -1.82 0.99 31.70
C LYS A 494 -2.95 2.04 31.70
N GLY A 495 -3.82 1.98 30.69
CA GLY A 495 -4.95 2.90 30.54
C GLY A 495 -4.62 4.20 29.81
N VAL A 496 -3.41 4.35 29.25
CA VAL A 496 -3.14 5.40 28.27
C VAL A 496 -3.84 5.10 26.96
N GLU A 497 -4.43 6.12 26.35
CA GLU A 497 -4.94 6.03 24.99
C GLU A 497 -4.04 6.86 24.08
N ILE A 498 -3.50 6.22 23.04
CA ILE A 498 -2.70 6.89 22.02
C ILE A 498 -3.46 6.79 20.71
N TYR A 499 -3.81 7.94 20.14
CA TYR A 499 -4.45 8.01 18.83
C TYR A 499 -3.44 8.53 17.82
N ARG A 500 -3.53 8.02 16.59
CA ARG A 500 -2.83 8.57 15.43
C ARG A 500 -3.81 9.25 14.48
N TYR A 501 -3.36 10.29 13.80
CA TYR A 501 -4.05 10.87 12.65
C TYR A 501 -3.00 11.30 11.63
N ARG A 502 -3.41 11.53 10.39
CA ARG A 502 -2.54 12.03 9.32
C ARG A 502 -2.97 13.41 8.88
N VAL A 503 -2.05 14.12 8.25
CA VAL A 503 -2.27 15.49 7.78
C VAL A 503 -2.00 15.55 6.28
N GLN A 504 -2.91 16.17 5.55
CA GLN A 504 -2.64 16.71 4.23
C GLN A 504 -2.42 18.22 4.38
N ALA A 505 -1.17 18.66 4.21
CA ALA A 505 -0.79 20.07 4.24
C ALA A 505 -0.57 20.59 2.81
N PHE A 506 -0.96 21.84 2.56
CA PHE A 506 -0.73 22.55 1.29
C PHE A 506 -0.77 24.06 1.52
N LYS A 507 0.03 24.80 0.76
CA LYS A 507 0.17 26.26 0.88
C LYS A 507 0.10 26.98 -0.46
N GLU A 508 -0.05 28.29 -0.41
CA GLU A 508 -0.26 29.14 -1.59
C GLU A 508 0.91 29.11 -2.58
N SER A 509 2.17 28.99 -2.13
CA SER A 509 3.32 28.92 -3.05
C SER A 509 3.44 27.61 -3.83
N GLU A 510 2.70 26.57 -3.45
CA GLU A 510 2.81 25.21 -4.01
C GLU A 510 1.74 24.89 -5.07
N LEU A 511 0.75 25.76 -5.27
CA LEU A 511 -0.47 25.50 -6.05
C LEU A 511 -0.87 26.63 -6.99
#